data_AF-A0A846DFK2-F1
#
_entry.id   AF-A0A846DFK2-F1
#
_cell.length_a   1.000
_cell.length_b   1.000
_cell.length_c   1.000
_cell.angle_alpha   90.00
_cell.angle_beta   90.00
_cell.angle_gamma   90.00
#
_symmetry.space_group_name_H-M   'P 1'
#
loop_
_entity.id
_entity.type
_entity.pdbx_description
1 polymer ?
#
loop_
_entity_poly.entity_id
_entity_poly.type
_entity_poly.pdbx_seq_one_letter_code
_entity_poly.pdbx_strand_id
1 'polypeptide(L)'
;LARQIAYMHSLFPEAEIVKDIGSGLNYKRKGLRIILERLMQVDQLTIIVACPCRLTRFGFELFEYLVSINGGKILVLDNHESCPESELTADLLSIIHVFSCRVHGLRKYGKKIKEDASLPKP
;
A
#
# COMPACT_ATOMS: atom_id res chain seq x y z
N LEU A 1 8.31 14.52 4.89
CA LEU A 1 7.76 14.70 3.53
C LEU A 1 8.54 15.73 2.70
N ALA A 2 8.62 17.01 3.08
CA ALA A 2 9.30 18.05 2.28
C ALA A 2 10.77 17.71 1.94
N ARG A 3 11.54 17.21 2.92
CA ARG A 3 12.92 16.72 2.72
C ARG A 3 13.01 15.66 1.63
N GLN A 4 12.11 14.67 1.68
CA GLN A 4 12.09 13.57 0.72
C GLN A 4 11.72 14.07 -0.69
N ILE A 5 10.74 14.97 -0.81
CA ILE A 5 10.38 15.57 -2.10
C ILE A 5 11.57 16.32 -2.71
N ALA A 6 12.24 17.16 -1.92
CA ALA A 6 13.41 17.89 -2.38
C ALA A 6 14.54 16.94 -2.83
N TYR A 7 14.78 15.88 -2.06
CA TYR A 7 15.75 14.84 -2.41
C TYR A 7 15.40 14.13 -3.73
N MET A 8 14.16 13.66 -3.89
CA MET A 8 13.70 12.99 -5.11
C MET A 8 13.80 13.91 -6.32
N HIS A 9 13.39 15.16 -6.19
CA HIS A 9 13.46 16.16 -7.26
C HIS A 9 14.91 16.52 -7.63
N SER A 10 15.85 16.46 -6.67
CA SER A 10 17.27 16.71 -6.97
C SER A 10 17.90 15.60 -7.82
N LEU A 11 17.41 14.37 -7.69
CA LEU A 11 17.88 13.22 -8.48
C LEU A 11 17.14 13.08 -9.82
N PHE A 12 15.85 13.42 -9.85
CA PHE A 12 14.98 13.27 -11.01
C PHE A 12 14.18 14.56 -11.25
N PRO A 13 14.81 15.62 -11.77
CA PRO A 13 14.15 16.93 -11.94
C PRO A 13 13.02 16.90 -12.98
N GLU A 14 13.10 16.03 -13.98
CA GLU A 14 12.09 15.88 -15.04
C GLU A 14 10.92 14.96 -14.63
N ALA A 15 10.99 14.30 -13.47
CA ALA A 15 9.97 13.37 -13.03
C ALA A 15 8.80 14.07 -12.34
N GLU A 16 7.59 13.61 -12.61
CA GLU A 16 6.41 14.06 -11.88
C GLU A 16 6.44 13.55 -10.43
N ILE A 17 6.32 14.47 -9.47
CA ILE A 17 6.25 14.12 -8.05
C ILE A 17 4.81 13.81 -7.64
N VAL A 18 4.55 12.53 -7.38
CA VAL A 18 3.34 12.05 -6.71
C VAL A 18 3.62 11.92 -5.21
N LYS A 19 2.78 12.55 -4.38
CA LYS A 19 2.92 12.53 -2.92
C LYS A 19 1.60 12.22 -2.24
N ASP A 20 1.68 11.50 -1.13
CA ASP A 20 0.55 11.21 -0.26
C ASP A 20 0.93 11.40 1.22
N ILE A 21 -0.07 11.71 2.04
CA ILE A 21 0.02 11.68 3.49
C ILE A 21 -0.91 10.58 3.97
N GLY A 22 -0.35 9.52 4.55
CA GLY A 22 -1.10 8.38 5.07
C GLY A 22 -0.23 7.14 5.17
N SER A 23 -0.72 6.16 5.93
CA SER A 23 -0.07 4.86 6.11
C SER A 23 0.13 4.11 4.79
N GLY A 24 1.21 3.33 4.71
CA GLY A 24 1.45 2.40 3.60
C GLY A 24 0.41 1.29 3.48
N LEU A 25 -0.43 1.07 4.50
CA LEU A 25 -1.60 0.18 4.47
C LEU A 25 -2.80 0.79 3.75
N ASN A 26 -2.81 2.11 3.50
CA ASN A 26 -3.94 2.78 2.88
C ASN A 26 -3.83 2.76 1.34
N TYR A 27 -4.52 1.80 0.72
CA TYR A 27 -4.63 1.68 -0.74
C TYR A 27 -5.57 2.72 -1.38
N LYS A 28 -6.23 3.56 -0.58
CA LYS A 28 -7.12 4.63 -1.06
C LYS A 28 -6.42 6.00 -1.13
N ARG A 29 -5.12 6.04 -0.88
CA ARG A 29 -4.28 7.23 -1.05
C ARG A 29 -4.42 7.79 -2.48
N LYS A 30 -4.49 9.12 -2.61
CA LYS A 30 -4.86 9.77 -3.87
C LYS A 30 -3.78 9.59 -4.93
N GLY A 31 -2.52 9.78 -4.54
CA GLY A 31 -1.38 9.56 -5.43
C GLY A 31 -1.25 8.10 -5.86
N LEU A 32 -1.42 7.16 -4.93
CA LEU A 32 -1.44 5.74 -5.26
C LEU A 32 -2.56 5.37 -6.27
N ARG A 33 -3.75 5.95 -6.12
CA ARG A 33 -4.85 5.74 -7.09
C ARG A 33 -4.51 6.29 -8.47
N ILE A 34 -3.90 7.47 -8.56
CA ILE A 34 -3.44 8.05 -9.84
C ILE A 34 -2.44 7.11 -10.53
N ILE A 35 -1.49 6.55 -9.78
CA ILE A 35 -0.53 5.57 -10.30
C ILE A 35 -1.26 4.34 -10.87
N LEU A 36 -2.21 3.78 -10.12
CA LEU A 36 -3.00 2.63 -10.56
C LEU A 36 -3.85 2.95 -11.79
N GLU A 37 -4.51 4.10 -11.83
CA GLU A 37 -5.32 4.53 -12.97
C GLU A 37 -4.48 4.63 -14.25
N ARG A 38 -3.26 5.21 -14.16
CA ARG A 38 -2.31 5.25 -15.29
C ARG A 38 -1.83 3.87 -15.72
N LEU A 39 -1.56 2.98 -14.75
CA LEU A 39 -1.23 1.59 -15.07
C LEU A 39 -2.36 0.88 -15.84
N MET A 40 -3.63 1.21 -15.58
CA MET A 40 -4.74 0.62 -16.32
C MET A 40 -4.90 1.17 -17.74
N GLN A 41 -4.28 2.31 -18.07
CA GLN A 41 -4.29 2.89 -19.42
C GLN A 41 -3.19 2.32 -20.34
N VAL A 42 -2.46 1.28 -19.89
CA VAL A 42 -1.32 0.66 -20.61
C VAL A 42 -0.14 1.64 -20.79
N ASP A 43 -0.01 2.61 -19.89
CA ASP A 43 1.14 3.51 -19.88
C ASP A 43 2.40 2.76 -19.44
N GLN A 44 3.50 2.93 -20.18
CA GLN A 44 4.81 2.42 -19.80
C GLN A 44 5.40 3.33 -18.71
N LEU A 45 5.09 3.01 -17.44
CA LEU A 45 5.51 3.82 -16.30
C LEU A 45 6.87 3.36 -15.75
N THR A 46 7.73 4.34 -15.46
CA THR A 46 8.87 4.15 -14.55
C THR A 46 8.53 4.81 -13.21
N ILE A 47 8.26 4.00 -12.19
CA ILE A 47 7.92 4.49 -10.86
C ILE A 47 9.18 4.55 -10.02
N ILE A 48 9.49 5.70 -9.42
CA ILE A 48 10.70 5.89 -8.62
C ILE A 48 10.30 6.09 -7.16
N VAL A 49 10.84 5.27 -6.27
CA VAL A 49 10.52 5.30 -4.83
C VAL A 49 11.79 5.28 -3.99
N ALA A 50 11.77 6.00 -2.86
CA ALA A 50 12.91 6.06 -1.95
C ALA A 50 13.10 4.76 -1.14
N CYS A 51 12.02 4.02 -0.86
CA CYS A 51 12.02 2.67 -0.30
C CYS A 51 10.75 1.96 -0.77
N PRO A 52 10.70 0.62 -0.78
CA PRO A 52 9.50 -0.13 -1.14
C PRO A 52 8.28 0.27 -0.29
N CYS A 53 8.56 0.53 0.99
CA CYS A 53 7.60 0.97 1.98
C CYS A 53 6.89 2.31 1.70
N ARG A 54 7.44 3.18 0.85
CA ARG A 54 6.76 4.43 0.46
C ARG A 54 5.64 4.19 -0.55
N LEU A 55 5.76 3.14 -1.36
CA LEU A 55 4.70 2.74 -2.30
C LEU A 55 3.57 2.02 -1.58
N THR A 56 3.89 1.00 -0.78
CA THR A 56 2.91 0.21 -0.02
C THR A 56 3.60 -0.52 1.13
N ARG A 57 2.84 -0.84 2.19
CA ARG A 57 3.36 -1.65 3.31
C ARG A 57 3.50 -3.13 2.93
N PHE A 58 2.58 -3.63 2.12
CA PHE A 58 2.53 -5.03 1.67
C PHE A 58 2.21 -5.10 0.19
N GLY A 59 2.52 -6.21 -0.47
CA GLY A 59 2.21 -6.41 -1.87
C GLY A 59 2.99 -5.50 -2.80
N PHE A 60 4.24 -5.18 -2.46
CA PHE A 60 5.12 -4.42 -3.35
C PHE A 60 5.37 -5.17 -4.65
N GLU A 61 5.57 -6.49 -4.54
CA GLU A 61 5.77 -7.45 -5.62
C GLU A 61 4.56 -7.48 -6.57
N LEU A 62 3.35 -7.23 -6.06
CA LEU A 62 2.15 -7.11 -6.90
C LEU A 62 2.24 -5.87 -7.78
N PHE A 63 2.72 -4.73 -7.25
CA PHE A 63 2.93 -3.54 -8.08
C PHE A 63 4.04 -3.75 -9.09
N GLU A 64 5.14 -4.41 -8.73
CA GLU A 64 6.21 -4.75 -9.68
C GLU A 64 5.67 -5.60 -10.84
N TYR A 65 4.88 -6.62 -10.52
CA TYR A 65 4.23 -7.45 -11.53
C TYR A 65 3.32 -6.62 -12.45
N LEU A 66 2.40 -5.82 -11.89
CA LEU A 66 1.49 -4.98 -12.67
C LEU A 66 2.21 -3.98 -13.59
N VAL A 67 3.28 -3.36 -13.08
CA VAL A 67 4.09 -2.41 -13.85
C VAL A 67 4.84 -3.14 -14.97
N SER A 68 5.37 -4.34 -14.71
CA SER A 68 6.09 -5.13 -15.72
C SER A 68 5.21 -5.64 -16.86
N ILE A 69 3.92 -5.92 -16.60
CA ILE A 69 2.96 -6.31 -17.65
C ILE A 69 2.89 -5.23 -18.76
N ASN A 70 2.99 -3.96 -18.38
CA ASN A 70 2.98 -2.83 -19.32
C ASN A 70 4.38 -2.45 -19.84
N GLY A 71 5.40 -3.27 -19.59
CA GLY A 71 6.80 -2.97 -19.95
C GLY A 71 7.44 -1.85 -19.12
N GLY A 72 6.81 -1.44 -18.02
CA GLY A 72 7.35 -0.47 -17.07
C GLY A 72 8.33 -1.09 -16.08
N LYS A 73 8.82 -0.27 -15.14
CA LYS A 73 9.64 -0.76 -14.01
C LYS A 73 9.48 0.11 -12.76
N ILE A 74 9.78 -0.48 -11.60
CA ILE A 74 9.89 0.26 -10.34
C ILE A 74 11.37 0.38 -9.98
N LEU A 75 11.85 1.61 -9.79
CA LEU A 75 13.20 1.92 -9.32
C LEU A 75 13.14 2.26 -7.84
N VAL A 76 13.77 1.43 -7.02
CA VAL A 76 13.94 1.68 -5.59
C VAL A 76 15.30 2.33 -5.39
N LEU A 77 15.32 3.54 -4.84
CA LEU A 77 16.58 4.18 -4.45
C LEU A 77 17.11 3.46 -3.21
N ASP A 78 18.35 2.99 -3.27
CA ASP A 78 18.99 2.28 -2.17
C ASP A 78 19.46 3.29 -1.11
N ASN A 79 18.48 3.92 -0.46
CA ASN A 79 18.71 4.87 0.60
C ASN A 79 18.40 4.20 1.94
N HIS A 80 19.33 4.31 2.88
CA HIS A 80 19.17 3.88 4.28
C HIS A 80 18.04 4.60 5.04
N GLU A 81 17.20 5.42 4.39
CA GLU A 81 15.93 5.89 4.95
C GLU A 81 14.92 4.74 4.96
N SER A 82 15.13 3.82 5.90
CA SER A 82 14.14 2.81 6.26
C SER A 82 12.83 3.47 6.70
N CYS A 83 11.75 2.71 6.62
CA CYS A 83 10.48 3.16 7.15
C CYS A 83 10.64 3.51 8.64
N PRO A 84 10.25 4.72 9.09
CA PRO A 84 10.36 5.09 10.49
C PRO A 84 9.71 4.04 11.40
N GLU A 85 10.38 3.67 12.49
CA GLU A 85 9.88 2.67 13.44
C GLU A 85 8.47 3.03 13.98
N SER A 86 8.19 4.32 14.13
CA SER A 86 6.88 4.82 14.51
C SER A 86 5.79 4.51 13.47
N GLU A 87 6.09 4.61 12.16
CA GLU A 87 5.17 4.25 11.09
C GLU A 87 4.90 2.73 11.10
N LEU A 88 5.96 1.92 11.29
CA LEU A 88 5.83 0.46 11.39
C LEU A 88 4.98 0.05 12.59
N THR A 89 5.21 0.65 13.75
CA THR A 89 4.46 0.37 14.98
C THR A 89 2.98 0.75 14.82
N ALA A 90 2.70 1.92 14.24
CA ALA A 90 1.33 2.36 13.97
C ALA A 90 0.60 1.42 13.00
N ASP A 91 1.29 0.95 11.96
CA ASP A 91 0.75 -0.01 11.01
C ASP A 91 0.45 -1.36 11.68
N LEU A 92 1.36 -1.86 12.52
CA LEU A 92 1.16 -3.11 13.27
C LEU A 92 -0.05 -3.02 14.20
N LEU A 93 -0.17 -1.94 14.98
CA LEU A 93 -1.31 -1.71 15.86
C LEU A 93 -2.62 -1.65 15.07
N SER A 94 -2.62 -1.01 13.90
CA SER A 94 -3.78 -0.94 13.02
C SER A 94 -4.21 -2.33 12.52
N ILE A 95 -3.23 -3.16 12.15
CA ILE A 95 -3.47 -4.55 11.74
C ILE A 95 -4.08 -5.35 12.89
N ILE A 96 -3.45 -5.33 14.07
CA ILE A 96 -3.94 -6.03 15.26
C ILE A 96 -5.36 -5.59 15.61
N HIS A 97 -5.65 -4.29 15.55
CA HIS A 97 -6.97 -3.75 15.83
C HIS A 97 -8.03 -4.31 14.87
N VAL A 98 -7.77 -4.27 13.56
CA VAL A 98 -8.69 -4.79 12.54
C VAL A 98 -8.98 -6.28 12.75
N PHE A 99 -7.93 -7.08 13.01
CA PHE A 99 -8.09 -8.51 13.28
C PHE A 99 -8.86 -8.76 14.58
N SER A 100 -8.57 -8.02 15.65
CA SER A 100 -9.26 -8.14 16.93
C SER A 100 -10.76 -7.86 16.78
N CYS A 101 -11.12 -6.75 16.12
CA CYS A 101 -12.52 -6.42 15.82
C CYS A 101 -13.22 -7.52 15.01
N ARG A 102 -12.54 -8.12 14.03
CA ARG A 102 -13.10 -9.21 13.22
C ARG A 102 -13.34 -10.47 14.05
N VAL A 103 -12.40 -10.86 14.91
CA VAL A 103 -12.56 -12.00 15.83
C VAL A 103 -13.71 -11.75 16.81
N HIS A 104 -13.83 -10.55 17.38
CA HIS A 104 -14.94 -10.21 18.25
C HIS A 104 -16.30 -10.22 17.52
N GLY A 105 -16.34 -9.71 16.28
CA GLY A 105 -17.51 -9.79 15.42
C GLY A 105 -17.94 -11.24 15.16
N LEU A 106 -17.00 -12.12 14.81
CA LEU A 106 -17.25 -13.54 14.60
C LEU A 106 -17.77 -14.24 15.85
N ARG A 107 -17.34 -13.86 17.06
CA ARG A 107 -17.93 -14.39 18.31
C ARG A 107 -19.38 -13.95 18.50
N LYS A 108 -19.72 -12.70 18.15
CA LYS A 108 -21.10 -12.17 18.24
C LYS A 108 -22.04 -12.86 17.26
N TYR A 109 -21.60 -13.10 16.02
CA TYR A 109 -22.42 -13.75 14.99
C TYR A 109 -22.30 -15.27 15.00
N GLY A 110 -21.28 -15.86 15.60
CA GLY A 110 -21.03 -17.30 15.59
C GLY A 110 -22.15 -18.13 16.22
N LYS A 111 -22.85 -17.59 17.24
CA LYS A 111 -24.08 -18.22 17.75
C LYS A 111 -25.22 -18.18 16.74
N LYS A 112 -25.49 -16.98 16.17
CA LYS A 112 -26.53 -16.80 15.15
C LYS A 112 -26.28 -17.66 13.90
N ILE A 113 -25.04 -17.75 13.43
CA ILE A 113 -24.66 -18.56 12.26
C ILE A 113 -24.83 -20.06 12.55
N LYS A 114 -24.53 -20.52 13.77
CA LYS A 114 -24.75 -21.93 14.17
C LYS A 114 -26.24 -22.30 14.29
N GLU A 115 -27.06 -21.33 14.67
CA GLU A 115 -28.51 -21.49 14.89
C GLU A 115 -29.32 -21.22 13.61
N ASP A 116 -28.72 -20.64 12.58
CA ASP A 116 -29.38 -20.33 11.32
C ASP A 116 -29.55 -21.58 10.44
N ALA A 117 -30.78 -22.08 10.38
CA ALA A 117 -31.15 -23.27 9.62
C ALA A 117 -31.15 -23.05 8.09
N SER A 118 -31.05 -21.81 7.62
CA SER A 118 -31.00 -21.48 6.18
C SER A 118 -29.60 -21.60 5.57
N LEU A 119 -28.56 -21.68 6.40
CA LEU A 119 -27.18 -21.83 5.95
C LEU A 119 -26.84 -23.32 5.73
N PRO A 120 -26.15 -23.66 4.63
CA PRO A 120 -25.65 -25.02 4.46
C PRO A 120 -24.68 -25.35 5.59
N LYS A 121 -24.96 -26.43 6.32
CA LYS A 121 -24.06 -26.93 7.36
C LYS A 121 -22.83 -27.55 6.67
N PRO A 122 -21.61 -27.29 7.17
CA PRO A 122 -20.39 -27.89 6.62
C PRO A 122 -20.41 -29.41 6.76
#